data_AF-A0A443RT83-F1
#
_entry.id   AF-A0A443RT83-F1
#
_cell.length_a   1.000
_cell.length_b   1.000
_cell.length_c   1.000
_cell.angle_alpha   90.00
_cell.angle_beta   90.00
_cell.angle_gamma   90.00
#
_symmetry.space_group_name_H-M   'P 1'
#
loop_
_entity.id
_entity.type
_entity.pdbx_description
1 polymer ?
#
loop_
_entity_poly.entity_id
_entity_poly.type
_entity_poly.pdbx_seq_one_letter_code
_entity_poly.pdbx_strand_id
1 'polypeptide(L)'
;MFKQILIVILFSLLFQTAIALKCKNEQFTDVDWYYVYKIPKLEDKEEPFNTGYAYAFMTSEDYAKGWIMSNNLVTDDESIFAQTLQQLYSDENEQHSYVLYSDQLPDGSETSAYGHTKGVLAMDRTTDFLN
;
A
#
# COMPACT_ATOMS: atom_id res chain seq x y z
N MET A 1 31.15 31.83 1.43
CA MET A 1 29.70 31.70 1.70
C MET A 1 28.86 31.51 0.42
N PHE A 2 28.79 32.46 -0.50
CA PHE A 2 27.94 32.35 -1.72
C PHE A 2 28.20 31.08 -2.56
N LYS A 3 29.47 30.70 -2.73
CA LYS A 3 29.86 29.51 -3.51
C LYS A 3 29.43 28.18 -2.88
N GLN A 4 29.37 28.11 -1.54
CA GLN A 4 28.90 26.92 -0.82
C GLN A 4 27.37 26.80 -0.90
N ILE A 5 26.66 27.92 -0.78
CA ILE A 5 25.20 27.97 -0.96
C ILE A 5 24.81 27.52 -2.38
N LEU A 6 25.55 27.97 -3.40
CA LEU A 6 25.32 27.57 -4.79
C LEU A 6 25.52 26.05 -5.00
N ILE A 7 26.55 25.46 -4.38
CA ILE A 7 26.82 24.01 -4.46
C ILE A 7 25.70 23.21 -3.76
N VAL A 8 25.22 23.66 -2.60
CA VAL A 8 24.11 23.00 -1.88
C VAL A 8 22.82 23.05 -2.72
N ILE A 9 22.49 24.19 -3.32
CA ILE A 9 21.32 24.34 -4.20
C ILE A 9 21.44 23.46 -5.45
N LEU A 10 22.61 23.43 -6.10
CA LEU A 10 22.84 22.56 -7.26
C LEU A 10 22.72 21.08 -6.90
N PHE A 11 23.20 20.68 -5.71
CA PHE A 11 23.12 19.31 -5.24
C PHE A 11 21.68 18.91 -4.91
N SER A 12 20.88 19.79 -4.29
CA SER A 12 19.45 19.55 -4.06
C SER A 12 18.62 19.47 -5.34
N LEU A 13 19.00 20.19 -6.41
CA LEU A 13 18.33 20.13 -7.71
C LEU A 13 18.65 18.85 -8.50
N LEU A 14 19.75 18.16 -8.19
CA LEU A 14 20.14 16.89 -8.81
C LEU A 14 19.41 15.68 -8.20
N PHE A 15 18.81 15.84 -7.03
CA PHE A 15 17.95 14.84 -6.39
C PHE A 15 16.48 15.13 -6.70
N GLN A 16 16.11 15.10 -7.99
CA GLN A 16 14.73 14.74 -8.33
C GLN A 16 14.62 13.23 -8.16
N THR A 17 14.31 12.78 -6.94
CA THR A 17 13.85 11.42 -6.74
C THR A 17 12.50 11.32 -7.44
N ALA A 18 12.44 10.62 -8.56
CA ALA A 18 11.17 10.11 -9.04
C ALA A 18 10.54 9.32 -7.88
N ILE A 19 9.30 9.62 -7.53
CA ILE A 19 8.58 8.83 -6.52
C ILE A 19 8.42 7.45 -7.12
N ALA A 20 9.20 6.49 -6.62
CA ALA A 20 9.15 5.11 -7.06
C ALA A 20 7.95 4.43 -6.40
N LEU A 21 7.14 3.72 -7.18
CA LEU A 21 6.10 2.86 -6.65
C LEU A 21 6.72 1.74 -5.81
N LYS A 22 6.31 1.68 -4.55
CA LYS A 22 6.76 0.68 -3.57
C LYS A 22 5.61 0.23 -2.69
N CYS A 23 5.71 -0.98 -2.15
CA CYS A 23 4.89 -1.34 -1.01
C CYS A 23 5.20 -0.41 0.17
N LYS A 24 4.18 -0.01 0.92
CA LYS A 24 4.34 0.83 2.11
C LYS A 24 3.97 0.03 3.35
N ASN A 25 4.66 0.25 4.46
CA ASN A 25 4.18 -0.15 5.78
C ASN A 25 3.15 0.87 6.33
N GLU A 26 2.62 0.61 7.53
CA GLU A 26 1.61 1.48 8.17
C GLU A 26 2.13 2.89 8.53
N GLN A 27 3.45 3.08 8.56
CA GLN A 27 4.10 4.38 8.78
C GLN A 27 4.50 5.06 7.46
N PHE A 28 3.93 4.63 6.33
CA PHE A 28 4.21 5.13 4.98
C PHE A 28 5.70 4.99 4.57
N THR A 29 6.42 4.04 5.16
CA THR A 29 7.82 3.76 4.82
C THR A 29 7.89 2.63 3.80
N ASP A 30 8.82 2.73 2.85
CA ASP A 30 9.02 1.72 1.80
C ASP A 30 9.42 0.37 2.40
N VAL A 31 8.76 -0.69 1.93
CA VAL A 31 9.12 -2.08 2.21
C VAL A 31 9.18 -2.86 0.90
N ASP A 32 9.98 -3.91 0.83
CA ASP A 32 10.09 -4.74 -0.38
C ASP A 32 8.82 -5.59 -0.58
N TRP A 33 8.24 -6.05 0.53
CA TRP A 33 7.02 -6.84 0.54
C TRP A 33 6.34 -6.77 1.89
N TYR A 34 5.05 -7.09 1.90
CA TYR A 34 4.32 -7.42 3.12
C TYR A 34 3.31 -8.56 2.85
N TYR A 35 2.92 -9.25 3.92
CA TYR A 35 1.79 -10.17 3.94
C TYR A 35 0.74 -9.66 4.91
N VAL A 36 -0.53 -9.85 4.58
CA VAL A 36 -1.64 -9.54 5.48
C VAL A 36 -2.55 -10.75 5.62
N TYR A 37 -3.02 -10.97 6.85
CA TYR A 37 -4.08 -11.90 7.18
C TYR A 37 -5.24 -11.13 7.81
N LYS A 38 -6.37 -11.03 7.09
CA LYS A 38 -7.60 -10.43 7.63
C LYS A 38 -8.24 -11.37 8.66
N ILE A 39 -8.57 -10.84 9.83
CA ILE A 39 -9.26 -11.60 10.85
C ILE A 39 -10.75 -11.68 10.46
N PRO A 40 -11.36 -12.88 10.46
CA PRO A 40 -12.79 -13.00 10.21
C PRO A 40 -13.59 -12.29 11.31
N LYS A 41 -14.85 -11.98 11.04
CA LYS A 41 -15.75 -11.44 12.06
C LYS A 41 -15.93 -12.48 13.18
N LEU A 42 -15.53 -12.12 14.41
CA LEU A 42 -15.68 -12.97 15.58
C LEU A 42 -16.80 -12.42 16.48
N GLU A 43 -18.00 -12.98 16.36
CA GLU A 43 -19.21 -12.45 17.02
C GLU A 43 -19.10 -12.38 18.55
N ASP A 44 -18.39 -13.32 19.16
CA ASP A 44 -18.19 -13.41 20.61
C ASP A 44 -16.98 -12.60 21.13
N LYS A 45 -16.44 -11.68 20.32
CA LYS A 45 -15.31 -10.82 20.69
C LYS A 45 -15.72 -9.36 20.74
N GLU A 46 -14.92 -8.56 21.42
CA GLU A 46 -15.06 -7.12 21.41
C GLU A 46 -14.45 -6.51 20.13
N GLU A 47 -14.76 -5.24 19.90
CA GLU A 47 -14.11 -4.40 18.91
C GLU A 47 -12.57 -4.44 19.08
N PRO A 48 -11.80 -4.52 17.98
CA PRO A 48 -12.25 -4.50 16.58
C PRO A 48 -12.57 -5.89 15.99
N PHE A 49 -12.46 -6.98 16.76
CA PHE A 49 -12.50 -8.34 16.22
C PHE A 49 -13.91 -8.80 15.79
N ASN A 50 -14.96 -8.20 16.34
CA ASN A 50 -16.35 -8.40 15.92
C ASN A 50 -16.76 -7.62 14.67
N THR A 51 -15.88 -6.81 14.08
CA THR A 51 -16.16 -6.11 12.80
C THR A 51 -15.80 -6.97 11.59
N GLY A 52 -14.77 -7.82 11.74
CA GLY A 52 -14.11 -8.48 10.63
C GLY A 52 -13.16 -7.58 9.84
N TYR A 53 -12.82 -6.38 10.33
CA TYR A 53 -11.84 -5.48 9.69
C TYR A 53 -10.47 -5.47 10.36
N ALA A 54 -10.31 -6.15 11.51
CA ALA A 54 -9.00 -6.35 12.10
C ALA A 54 -8.10 -7.21 11.18
N TYR A 55 -6.80 -6.96 11.19
CA TYR A 55 -5.83 -7.76 10.44
C TYR A 55 -4.50 -7.88 11.19
N ALA A 56 -3.75 -8.93 10.84
CA ALA A 56 -2.35 -9.08 11.21
C ALA A 56 -1.49 -8.95 9.95
N PHE A 57 -0.28 -8.44 10.08
CA PHE A 57 0.64 -8.30 8.96
C PHE A 57 2.07 -8.72 9.30
N MET A 58 2.88 -8.81 8.28
CA MET A 58 4.33 -9.03 8.34
C MET A 58 4.97 -8.26 7.19
N THR A 59 6.11 -7.60 7.42
CA THR A 59 6.83 -6.86 6.38
C THR A 59 8.24 -7.41 6.18
N SER A 60 8.88 -7.03 5.08
CA SER A 60 10.29 -7.34 4.81
C SER A 60 11.27 -6.84 5.88
N GLU A 61 10.89 -5.82 6.64
CA GLU A 61 11.72 -5.25 7.70
C GLU A 61 11.56 -5.99 9.04
N ASP A 62 10.34 -6.44 9.33
CA ASP A 62 9.95 -6.93 10.66
C ASP A 62 9.62 -8.43 10.70
N TYR A 63 9.87 -9.17 9.62
CA TYR A 63 9.53 -10.60 9.49
C TYR A 63 10.03 -11.49 10.63
N ALA A 64 11.17 -11.16 11.24
CA ALA A 64 11.73 -11.90 12.37
C ALA A 64 10.85 -11.85 13.63
N LYS A 65 9.94 -10.87 13.73
CA LYS A 65 8.97 -10.74 14.83
C LYS A 65 7.75 -11.64 14.64
N GLY A 66 7.57 -12.26 13.46
CA GLY A 66 6.38 -13.03 13.13
C GLY A 66 5.22 -12.15 12.68
N TRP A 67 3.98 -12.64 12.88
CA TRP A 67 2.77 -11.87 12.62
C TRP A 67 2.57 -10.79 13.68
N ILE A 68 2.36 -9.55 13.23
CA ILE A 68 2.08 -8.38 14.06
C ILE A 68 0.60 -8.04 13.91
N MET A 69 -0.13 -7.99 15.02
CA MET A 69 -1.50 -7.48 15.01
C MET A 69 -1.48 -5.97 14.74
N SER A 70 -2.22 -5.52 13.73
CA SER A 70 -2.36 -4.09 13.46
C SER A 70 -3.22 -3.42 14.52
N ASN A 71 -2.93 -2.14 14.78
CA ASN A 71 -3.82 -1.25 15.52
C ASN A 71 -4.84 -0.54 14.60
N ASN A 72 -4.66 -0.64 13.29
CA ASN A 72 -5.53 -0.09 12.26
C ASN A 72 -6.50 -1.17 11.74
N LEU A 73 -7.62 -0.73 11.18
CA LEU A 73 -8.57 -1.56 10.45
C LEU A 73 -8.26 -1.54 8.95
N VAL A 74 -8.71 -2.55 8.21
CA VAL A 74 -8.58 -2.58 6.73
C VAL A 74 -9.17 -1.33 6.07
N THR A 75 -10.13 -0.68 6.72
CA THR A 75 -10.84 0.50 6.23
C THR A 75 -10.16 1.83 6.55
N ASP A 76 -9.12 1.82 7.38
CA ASP A 76 -8.47 3.05 7.84
C ASP A 76 -7.46 3.56 6.81
N ASP A 77 -7.30 4.89 6.73
CA ASP A 77 -6.38 5.55 5.80
C ASP A 77 -4.91 5.26 6.16
N GLU A 78 -4.62 4.94 7.43
CA GLU A 78 -3.30 4.52 7.90
C GLU A 78 -3.05 3.01 7.75
N SER A 79 -4.02 2.24 7.23
CA SER A 79 -3.84 0.82 6.99
C SER A 79 -2.75 0.56 5.95
N ILE A 80 -2.09 -0.59 6.04
CA ILE A 80 -1.00 -0.94 5.10
C ILE A 80 -1.47 -0.94 3.63
N PHE A 81 -2.75 -1.23 3.41
CA PHE A 81 -3.41 -1.18 2.11
C PHE A 81 -3.55 0.26 1.61
N ALA A 82 -4.15 1.13 2.42
CA ALA A 82 -4.37 2.53 2.07
C ALA A 82 -3.05 3.25 1.83
N GLN A 83 -2.06 3.06 2.70
CA GLN A 83 -0.72 3.64 2.54
C GLN A 83 -0.07 3.21 1.21
N THR A 84 -0.21 1.94 0.82
CA THR A 84 0.34 1.45 -0.45
C THR A 84 -0.41 2.03 -1.65
N LEU A 85 -1.75 1.98 -1.63
CA LEU A 85 -2.59 2.40 -2.76
C LEU A 85 -2.69 3.91 -2.93
N GLN A 86 -2.48 4.71 -1.86
CA GLN A 86 -2.55 6.17 -1.90
C GLN A 86 -1.59 6.77 -2.95
N GLN A 87 -0.47 6.10 -3.22
CA GLN A 87 0.47 6.49 -4.29
C GLN A 87 -0.19 6.55 -5.68
N LEU A 88 -1.28 5.81 -5.90
CA LEU A 88 -2.04 5.78 -7.15
C LEU A 88 -3.17 6.81 -7.20
N TYR A 89 -3.41 7.55 -6.12
CA TYR A 89 -4.49 8.54 -6.03
C TYR A 89 -4.00 9.95 -5.73
N SER A 90 -2.69 10.16 -5.63
CA SER A 90 -2.09 11.48 -5.45
C SER A 90 -2.01 12.26 -6.78
N ASP A 91 -2.00 13.60 -6.71
CA ASP A 91 -2.01 14.48 -7.88
C ASP A 91 -0.76 14.33 -8.80
N GLU A 92 0.26 13.59 -8.38
CA GLU A 92 1.49 13.31 -9.16
C GLU A 92 1.36 12.09 -10.12
N ASN A 93 0.15 11.60 -10.31
CA ASN A 93 -0.19 10.37 -11.05
C ASN A 93 0.10 10.36 -12.57
N GLU A 94 0.56 11.46 -13.18
CA GLU A 94 0.76 11.52 -14.63
C GLU A 94 1.79 10.51 -15.17
N GLN A 95 2.56 9.85 -14.29
CA GLN A 95 3.60 8.88 -14.64
C GLN A 95 3.30 7.44 -14.22
N HIS A 96 2.13 7.16 -13.61
CA HIS A 96 1.76 5.81 -13.18
C HIS A 96 0.83 5.13 -14.20
N SER A 97 0.97 3.83 -14.34
CA SER A 97 0.03 2.96 -15.07
C SER A 97 -0.41 1.83 -14.15
N TYR A 98 -1.68 1.47 -14.18
CA TYR A 98 -2.21 0.43 -13.31
C TYR A 98 -3.29 -0.42 -13.98
N VAL A 99 -3.47 -1.63 -13.46
CA VAL A 99 -4.57 -2.53 -13.76
C VAL A 99 -5.22 -2.94 -12.44
N LEU A 100 -6.50 -2.63 -12.28
CA LEU A 100 -7.34 -3.15 -11.21
C LEU A 100 -8.21 -4.25 -11.80
N TYR A 101 -8.27 -5.39 -11.11
CA TYR A 101 -9.15 -6.49 -11.51
C TYR A 101 -9.98 -6.95 -10.33
N SER A 102 -11.23 -7.30 -10.62
CA SER A 102 -12.16 -7.91 -9.68
C SER A 102 -13.24 -8.62 -10.50
N ASP A 103 -13.62 -9.81 -10.07
CA ASP A 103 -14.79 -10.54 -10.57
C ASP A 103 -16.12 -9.93 -10.10
N GLN A 104 -16.05 -9.06 -9.08
CA GLN A 104 -17.16 -8.30 -8.50
C GLN A 104 -16.78 -6.82 -8.52
N LEU A 105 -17.25 -6.09 -9.52
CA LEU A 105 -16.91 -4.68 -9.70
C LEU A 105 -17.56 -3.80 -8.62
N PRO A 106 -17.02 -2.59 -8.37
CA PRO A 106 -17.56 -1.68 -7.36
C PRO A 106 -19.02 -1.26 -7.57
N ASP A 107 -19.54 -1.37 -8.79
CA ASP A 107 -20.96 -1.12 -9.11
C ASP A 107 -21.89 -2.29 -8.76
N GLY A 108 -21.34 -3.37 -8.20
CA GLY A 108 -22.06 -4.58 -7.81
C GLY A 108 -22.23 -5.59 -8.94
N SER A 109 -21.74 -5.31 -10.15
CA SER A 109 -21.75 -6.30 -11.23
C SER A 109 -20.76 -7.42 -10.94
N GLU A 110 -21.17 -8.66 -11.24
CA GLU A 110 -20.36 -9.83 -10.93
C GLU A 110 -20.42 -10.91 -12.02
N THR A 111 -19.40 -11.75 -12.07
CA THR A 111 -19.33 -12.90 -12.97
C THR A 111 -18.77 -14.13 -12.27
N SER A 112 -19.44 -15.27 -12.45
CA SER A 112 -19.00 -16.57 -11.94
C SER A 112 -18.11 -17.33 -12.94
N ALA A 113 -17.81 -16.73 -14.10
CA ALA A 113 -17.02 -17.37 -15.14
C ALA A 113 -15.50 -17.32 -14.89
N TYR A 114 -15.04 -16.49 -13.94
CA TYR A 114 -13.62 -16.28 -13.63
C TYR A 114 -13.34 -16.50 -12.14
N GLY A 115 -12.06 -16.44 -11.75
CA GLY A 115 -11.66 -16.61 -10.35
C GLY A 115 -12.17 -15.49 -9.44
N HIS A 116 -12.62 -15.84 -8.24
CA HIS A 116 -13.03 -14.91 -7.19
C HIS A 116 -11.82 -14.23 -6.54
N THR A 117 -11.12 -13.42 -7.33
CA THR A 117 -9.86 -12.77 -6.97
C THR A 117 -9.90 -11.31 -7.37
N LYS A 118 -9.21 -10.49 -6.57
CA LYS A 118 -9.18 -9.04 -6.73
C LYS A 118 -7.74 -8.60 -6.50
N GLY A 119 -7.29 -7.58 -7.21
CA GLY A 119 -5.94 -7.06 -7.00
C GLY A 119 -5.62 -5.86 -7.88
N VAL A 120 -4.44 -5.31 -7.64
CA VAL A 120 -3.91 -4.13 -8.28
C VAL A 120 -2.47 -4.40 -8.70
N LEU A 121 -2.21 -4.27 -10.00
CA LEU A 121 -0.84 -4.14 -10.52
C LEU A 121 -0.62 -2.67 -10.84
N ALA A 122 0.39 -2.05 -10.26
CA ALA A 122 0.77 -0.68 -10.56
C ALA A 122 2.25 -0.59 -10.94
N MET A 123 2.57 0.27 -11.89
CA MET A 123 3.92 0.45 -12.41
C MET A 123 4.18 1.90 -12.83
N ASP A 124 5.44 2.30 -12.73
CA ASP A 124 6.00 3.49 -13.36
C ASP A 124 7.04 3.08 -14.42
N ARG A 125 7.88 4.01 -14.88
CA ARG A 125 8.92 3.71 -15.90
C ARG A 125 10.00 2.73 -15.44
N THR A 126 10.14 2.52 -14.13
CA THR A 126 11.28 1.89 -13.49
C THR A 126 10.93 0.93 -12.35
N THR A 127 9.77 1.08 -11.73
CA THR A 127 9.34 0.27 -10.57
C THR A 127 7.87 -0.13 -10.66
N ASP A 128 7.49 -1.12 -9.84
CA ASP A 128 6.15 -1.67 -9.78
C ASP A 128 5.83 -2.21 -8.37
N PHE A 129 4.54 -2.43 -8.11
CA PHE A 129 4.07 -3.31 -7.05
C PHE A 129 2.84 -4.11 -7.50
N LEU A 130 2.64 -5.26 -6.86
CA LEU A 130 1.43 -6.08 -6.96
C LEU A 130 0.77 -6.16 -5.57
N ASN A 131 -0.50 -5.76 -5.50
CA ASN A 131 -1.32 -5.84 -4.30
C ASN A 131 -2.51 -6.79 -4.50
#